data_AF-A0A963S7G1-F1
#
_entry.id   AF-A0A963S7G1-F1
#
_cell.length_a   1.000
_cell.length_b   1.000
_cell.length_c   1.000
_cell.angle_alpha   90.00
_cell.angle_beta   90.00
_cell.angle_gamma   90.00
#
_symmetry.space_group_name_H-M   'P 1'
#
loop_
_entity.id
_entity.type
_entity.pdbx_description
1 polymer ?
#
loop_
_entity_poly.entity_id
_entity_poly.type
_entity_poly.pdbx_seq_one_letter_code
_entity_poly.pdbx_strand_id
1 'polypeptide(L)'
;MSVQLSLTVNGEPRHIATGASIADLVRNLELDPAKVAVERNGVIVPRSTLAAAALGDGDVLEIVHFVGGGNNDDAWTVAGRTFHSRLIVGTGKY
;
A
#
# COMPACT_ATOMS: atom_id res chain seq x y z
N MET A 1 -7.98 3.40 -29.43
CA MET A 1 -7.07 4.24 -28.62
C MET A 1 -7.40 3.97 -27.16
N SER A 2 -6.48 3.40 -26.39
CA SER A 2 -6.66 3.25 -24.95
C SER A 2 -6.46 4.61 -24.28
N VAL A 3 -7.50 5.17 -23.70
CA VAL A 3 -7.39 6.40 -22.90
C VAL A 3 -6.72 6.03 -21.59
N GLN A 4 -5.71 6.80 -21.18
CA GLN A 4 -4.99 6.64 -19.92
C GLN A 4 -5.17 7.88 -19.05
N LEU A 5 -5.13 7.67 -17.74
CA LEU A 5 -5.09 8.71 -16.72
C LEU A 5 -3.65 8.88 -16.25
N SER A 6 -3.23 10.11 -16.03
CA SER A 6 -1.95 10.48 -15.41
C SER A 6 -2.15 10.62 -13.91
N LEU A 7 -1.40 9.88 -13.11
CA LEU A 7 -1.51 9.85 -11.65
C LEU A 7 -0.15 10.09 -11.01
N THR A 8 -0.14 10.50 -9.74
CA THR A 8 1.04 10.42 -8.87
C THR A 8 0.74 9.43 -7.76
N VAL A 9 1.57 8.42 -7.57
CA VAL A 9 1.40 7.41 -6.51
C VAL A 9 2.66 7.35 -5.68
N ASN A 10 2.58 7.62 -4.38
CA ASN A 10 3.73 7.69 -3.46
C ASN A 10 4.85 8.60 -4.01
N GLY A 11 4.47 9.74 -4.58
CA GLY A 11 5.40 10.68 -5.24
C GLY A 11 5.89 10.28 -6.64
N GLU A 12 5.56 9.09 -7.15
CA GLU A 12 6.00 8.63 -8.48
C GLU A 12 4.91 8.80 -9.56
N PRO A 13 5.23 9.39 -10.73
CA PRO A 13 4.27 9.51 -11.82
C PRO A 13 3.95 8.15 -12.46
N ARG A 14 2.66 7.88 -12.68
CA ARG A 14 2.14 6.62 -13.24
C ARG A 14 0.99 6.87 -14.20
N HIS A 15 0.80 5.91 -15.11
CA HIS A 15 -0.31 5.91 -16.05
C HIS A 15 -1.15 4.64 -15.88
N ILE A 16 -2.47 4.78 -15.89
CA ILE A 16 -3.41 3.64 -15.82
C ILE A 16 -4.54 3.81 -16.82
N ALA A 17 -5.15 2.71 -17.26
CA ALA A 17 -6.30 2.77 -18.14
C ALA A 17 -7.47 3.51 -17.49
N THR A 18 -8.18 4.32 -18.26
CA THR A 18 -9.42 4.97 -17.81
C THR A 18 -10.45 3.92 -17.38
N GLY A 19 -11.18 4.22 -16.30
CA GLY A 19 -12.20 3.32 -15.74
C GLY A 19 -11.65 2.36 -14.68
N ALA A 20 -10.34 2.34 -14.43
CA ALA A 20 -9.77 1.60 -13.31
C ALA A 20 -10.19 2.19 -11.96
N SER A 21 -10.45 1.33 -10.99
CA SER A 21 -10.66 1.71 -9.59
C SER A 21 -9.33 1.80 -8.83
N ILE A 22 -9.36 2.40 -7.63
CA ILE A 22 -8.22 2.39 -6.72
C ILE A 22 -7.79 0.95 -6.40
N ALA A 23 -8.74 0.03 -6.20
CA ALA A 23 -8.41 -1.37 -5.96
C ALA A 23 -7.68 -2.02 -7.15
N ASP A 24 -8.00 -1.66 -8.38
CA ASP A 24 -7.32 -2.18 -9.57
C ASP A 24 -5.89 -1.66 -9.67
N LEU A 25 -5.67 -0.38 -9.36
CA LEU A 25 -4.32 0.18 -9.25
C LEU A 25 -3.50 -0.54 -8.17
N VAL A 26 -4.08 -0.78 -6.99
CA VAL A 26 -3.40 -1.50 -5.90
C VAL A 26 -3.03 -2.92 -6.33
N ARG A 27 -3.89 -3.62 -7.09
CA ARG A 27 -3.57 -4.95 -7.62
C ARG A 27 -2.49 -4.91 -8.70
N ASN A 28 -2.49 -3.89 -9.57
CA ASN A 28 -1.42 -3.69 -10.56
C ASN A 28 -0.06 -3.39 -9.91
N LEU A 29 -0.09 -2.91 -8.67
CA LEU A 29 1.05 -2.74 -7.80
C LEU A 29 1.48 -4.03 -7.08
N GLU A 30 0.85 -5.17 -7.39
CA GLU A 30 1.07 -6.47 -6.75
C GLU A 30 0.79 -6.46 -5.23
N LEU A 31 -0.08 -5.55 -4.79
CA LEU A 31 -0.52 -5.42 -3.41
C LEU A 31 -1.96 -5.95 -3.23
N ASP A 32 -2.29 -6.36 -2.02
CA ASP A 32 -3.64 -6.75 -1.63
C ASP A 32 -4.43 -5.51 -1.15
N PRO A 33 -5.53 -5.10 -1.83
CA PRO A 33 -6.40 -4.01 -1.37
C PRO A 33 -6.92 -4.16 0.05
N ALA A 34 -6.99 -5.39 0.59
CA ALA A 34 -7.38 -5.63 1.96
C ALA A 34 -6.29 -5.28 3.00
N LYS A 35 -5.02 -5.17 2.57
CA LYS A 35 -3.83 -4.94 3.42
C LYS A 35 -3.17 -3.59 3.21
N VAL A 36 -3.87 -2.66 2.56
CA VAL A 36 -3.38 -1.29 2.34
C VAL A 36 -4.34 -0.27 2.93
N ALA A 37 -3.80 0.90 3.29
CA ALA A 37 -4.57 2.13 3.43
C ALA A 37 -4.21 3.06 2.27
N VAL A 38 -5.21 3.76 1.75
CA VAL A 38 -5.06 4.66 0.61
C VAL A 38 -5.61 6.03 0.97
N GLU A 39 -4.78 7.04 0.78
CA GLU A 39 -5.17 8.45 0.74
C GLU A 39 -5.30 8.89 -0.71
N ARG A 40 -6.34 9.67 -1.03
CA ARG A 40 -6.51 10.33 -2.32
C ARG A 40 -6.64 11.82 -2.11
N ASN A 41 -5.72 12.59 -2.70
CA ASN A 41 -5.72 14.06 -2.68
C ASN A 41 -5.86 14.62 -1.24
N GLY A 42 -5.17 14.05 -0.25
CA GLY A 42 -5.27 14.49 1.15
C GLY A 42 -6.40 13.86 1.96
N VAL A 43 -7.21 12.97 1.38
CA VAL A 43 -8.37 12.37 2.04
C VAL A 43 -8.28 10.85 2.05
N ILE A 44 -8.36 10.24 3.24
CA ILE A 44 -8.37 8.78 3.39
C ILE A 44 -9.61 8.19 2.74
N VAL A 45 -9.40 7.24 1.82
CA VAL A 45 -10.48 6.50 1.18
C VAL A 45 -10.83 5.27 2.02
N PRO A 46 -12.09 5.10 2.45
CA PRO A 46 -12.50 3.92 3.19
C PRO A 46 -12.15 2.64 2.44
N ARG A 47 -11.55 1.66 3.13
CA ARG A 47 -11.09 0.41 2.51
C ARG A 47 -12.22 -0.35 1.80
N SER A 48 -13.43 -0.31 2.34
CA SER A 48 -14.62 -0.94 1.74
C SER A 48 -15.04 -0.32 0.40
N THR A 49 -14.63 0.92 0.11
CA THR A 49 -15.03 1.64 -1.11
C THR A 49 -13.97 1.60 -2.21
N LEU A 50 -12.76 1.05 -1.96
CA LEU A 50 -11.65 1.08 -2.92
C LEU A 50 -11.98 0.44 -4.27
N ALA A 51 -12.83 -0.60 -4.28
CA ALA A 51 -13.25 -1.27 -5.51
C ALA A 51 -14.26 -0.45 -6.35
N ALA A 52 -15.01 0.46 -5.71
CA ALA A 52 -15.98 1.32 -6.39
C ALA A 52 -15.41 2.72 -6.69
N ALA A 53 -14.33 3.12 -6.02
CA ALA A 53 -13.70 4.41 -6.18
C ALA A 53 -12.91 4.46 -7.50
N ALA A 54 -13.53 5.02 -8.54
CA ALA A 54 -12.89 5.25 -9.83
C ALA A 54 -11.75 6.30 -9.72
N LEU A 55 -10.66 6.04 -10.42
CA LEU A 55 -9.54 6.97 -10.55
C LEU A 55 -9.91 8.11 -11.50
N GLY A 56 -9.47 9.32 -11.17
CA GLY A 56 -9.55 10.51 -12.00
C GLY A 56 -8.18 10.89 -12.54
N ASP A 57 -8.16 11.63 -13.64
CA ASP A 57 -6.91 12.19 -14.17
C ASP A 57 -6.35 13.22 -13.18
N GLY A 58 -5.04 13.17 -12.95
CA GLY A 58 -4.32 14.04 -12.02
C GLY A 58 -4.45 13.68 -10.54
N ASP A 59 -5.06 12.56 -10.17
CA ASP A 59 -5.11 12.16 -8.75
C ASP A 59 -3.70 11.92 -8.18
N VAL A 60 -3.53 12.34 -6.93
CA VAL A 60 -2.38 12.04 -6.08
C VAL A 60 -2.81 11.01 -5.04
N LEU A 61 -2.13 9.88 -5.00
CA LEU A 61 -2.43 8.77 -4.12
C LEU A 61 -1.23 8.45 -3.22
N GLU A 62 -1.48 8.34 -1.92
CA GLU A 62 -0.53 7.77 -0.98
C GLU A 62 -1.05 6.40 -0.54
N ILE A 63 -0.30 5.36 -0.84
CA ILE A 63 -0.62 3.95 -0.59
C ILE A 63 0.41 3.41 0.38
N VAL A 64 -0.06 3.09 1.60
CA VAL A 64 0.75 2.42 2.61
C VAL A 64 0.28 0.98 2.76
N HIS A 65 1.21 0.04 2.67
CA HIS A 65 0.94 -1.36 2.93
C HIS A 65 1.30 -1.73 4.37
N PHE A 66 0.48 -2.53 5.02
CA PHE A 66 0.81 -3.04 6.33
C PHE A 66 1.73 -4.26 6.19
N VAL A 67 3.01 -4.09 6.53
CA VAL A 67 3.93 -5.21 6.71
C VAL A 67 3.62 -5.87 8.06
N GLY A 68 2.79 -6.91 8.05
CA GLY A 68 2.64 -7.77 9.22
C GLY A 68 3.93 -8.58 9.44
N GLY A 69 4.53 -8.50 10.63
CA GLY A 69 5.71 -9.27 11.02
C GLY A 69 5.51 -10.00 12.36
N GLY A 70 6.03 -11.24 12.44
CA GLY A 70 6.01 -12.10 13.63
C GLY A 70 5.30 -13.44 13.41
N ASN A 71 5.94 -14.39 12.74
CA ASN A 71 5.68 -15.81 13.06
C ASN A 71 6.42 -16.12 14.38
N ASN A 72 6.01 -17.16 15.12
CA ASN A 72 6.64 -17.54 16.40
C ASN A 72 8.18 -17.76 16.31
N ASP A 73 8.70 -17.90 15.08
CA ASP A 73 10.10 -18.14 14.76
C ASP A 73 10.93 -16.86 14.57
N ASP A 74 10.32 -15.66 14.58
CA ASP A 74 11.03 -14.38 14.49
C ASP A 74 11.66 -14.01 15.84
N ALA A 75 12.78 -14.66 16.13
CA ALA A 75 13.59 -14.46 17.33
C ALA A 75 14.92 -13.78 16.99
N TRP A 76 15.30 -12.80 17.81
CA TRP A 76 16.62 -12.18 17.74
C TRP A 76 17.34 -12.32 19.08
N THR A 77 18.57 -12.83 19.07
CA THR A 77 19.36 -13.05 20.28
C THR A 77 20.52 -12.06 20.35
N VAL A 78 20.61 -11.32 21.46
CA VAL A 78 21.75 -10.44 21.75
C VAL A 78 22.20 -10.65 23.20
N ALA A 79 23.51 -10.80 23.39
CA ALA A 79 24.13 -11.07 24.69
C ALA A 79 23.49 -12.25 25.47
N GLY A 80 23.13 -13.33 24.76
CA GLY A 80 22.53 -14.53 25.36
C GLY A 80 21.06 -14.39 25.76
N ARG A 81 20.42 -13.26 25.45
CA ARG A 81 18.98 -13.04 25.68
C ARG A 81 18.25 -13.08 24.34
N THR A 82 17.24 -13.94 24.26
CA THR A 82 16.38 -14.06 23.08
C THR A 82 15.18 -13.12 23.22
N PHE A 83 14.95 -12.33 22.18
CA PHE A 83 13.84 -11.40 22.06
C PHE A 83 12.88 -11.90 20.97
N HIS A 84 11.61 -12.02 21.32
CA HIS A 84 10.52 -12.33 20.40
C HIS A 84 9.64 -11.09 20.15
N SER A 85 10.21 -9.90 20.35
CA SER A 85 9.48 -8.63 20.31
C SER A 85 9.40 -8.06 18.89
N ARG A 86 8.18 -7.80 18.44
CA ARG A 86 7.86 -7.23 17.11
C ARG A 86 8.53 -5.88 16.85
N LEU A 87 8.72 -5.08 17.91
CA LEU A 87 9.35 -3.75 17.82
C LEU A 87 10.86 -3.83 17.57
N ILE A 88 11.48 -4.93 18.00
CA ILE A 88 12.94 -5.08 17.99
C ILE A 88 13.41 -5.82 16.73
N VAL A 89 12.64 -6.80 16.26
CA VAL A 89 13.06 -7.72 15.18
C VAL A 89 12.57 -7.25 13.80
N GLY A 90 11.50 -6.46 13.74
CA GLY A 90 10.95 -5.92 12.50
C GLY A 90 10.95 -4.40 12.52
N THR A 91 12.05 -3.77 12.11
CA THR A 91 11.99 -2.39 11.60
C THR A 91 11.80 -2.50 10.10
N GLY A 92 10.71 -1.93 9.57
CA GLY A 92 10.44 -1.93 8.13
C GLY A 92 11.71 -1.50 7.37
N LYS A 93 12.17 -2.35 6.45
CA LYS A 93 13.14 -1.95 5.45
C LYS A 93 12.47 -0.89 4.59
N TYR A 94 12.89 0.35 4.74
CA TYR A 94 12.88 1.33 3.67
C TYR A 94 14.31 1.44 3.15
#